data_AF-A0A7C2LGF0-F1
#
_entry.id   AF-A0A7C2LGF0-F1
#
_cell.length_a   1.000
_cell.length_b   1.000
_cell.length_c   1.000
_cell.angle_alpha   90.00
_cell.angle_beta   90.00
_cell.angle_gamma   90.00
#
_symmetry.space_group_name_H-M   'P 1'
#
loop_
_entity.id
_entity.type
_entity.pdbx_description
1 polymer ?
#
loop_
_entity_poly.entity_id
_entity_poly.type
_entity_poly.pdbx_seq_one_letter_code
_entity_poly.pdbx_strand_id
1 'polypeptide(L)'
;MDELHKEVVESGIGKAVSFFEGLSAISISGRMLETSPGVIHKVAAPLAMHGINIYGLVTISSSIRIFVSAKDAERAASLIKSNLEVELNETN
;
A
#
# COMPACT_ATOMS: atom_id res chain seq x y z
N MET A 1 -22.36 -9.73 -1.03
CA MET A 1 -21.13 -10.42 -0.56
C MET A 1 -21.37 -11.91 -0.41
N ASP A 2 -22.47 -12.32 0.20
CA ASP A 2 -22.81 -13.75 0.39
C ASP A 2 -22.95 -14.52 -0.93
N GLU A 3 -23.55 -13.92 -1.96
CA GLU A 3 -23.63 -14.55 -3.29
C GLU A 3 -22.26 -14.72 -3.95
N LEU A 4 -21.39 -13.71 -3.88
CA LEU A 4 -20.03 -13.78 -4.42
C LEU A 4 -19.17 -14.78 -3.64
N HIS A 5 -19.33 -14.82 -2.31
CA HIS A 5 -18.66 -15.80 -1.47
C HIS A 5 -19.07 -17.22 -1.85
N LYS A 6 -20.38 -17.46 -2.01
CA LYS A 6 -20.92 -18.74 -2.44
C LYS A 6 -20.34 -19.15 -3.80
N GLU A 7 -20.36 -18.26 -4.79
CA GLU A 7 -19.84 -18.54 -6.13
C GLU A 7 -18.34 -18.88 -6.10
N VAL A 8 -17.52 -18.11 -5.38
CA VAL A 8 -16.06 -18.36 -5.28
C VAL A 8 -15.75 -19.73 -4.66
N VAL A 9 -16.55 -20.17 -3.68
CA VAL A 9 -16.39 -21.46 -3.01
C VAL A 9 -16.91 -22.60 -3.88
N GLU A 10 -18.11 -22.48 -4.45
CA GLU A 10 -18.74 -23.54 -5.27
C GLU A 10 -18.00 -23.77 -6.60
N SER A 11 -17.49 -22.71 -7.23
CA SER A 11 -16.67 -22.81 -8.45
C SER A 11 -15.26 -23.36 -8.21
N GLY A 12 -14.82 -23.49 -6.94
CA GLY A 12 -13.48 -23.93 -6.57
C GLY A 12 -12.37 -22.92 -6.87
N ILE A 13 -12.71 -21.67 -7.21
CA ILE A 13 -11.76 -20.59 -7.50
C ILE A 13 -11.05 -20.11 -6.22
N GLY A 14 -11.69 -20.22 -5.06
CA GLY A 14 -11.11 -19.79 -3.79
C GLY A 14 -11.83 -20.35 -2.56
N LYS A 15 -11.32 -20.01 -1.38
CA LYS A 15 -11.88 -20.46 -0.09
C LYS A 15 -12.80 -19.44 0.58
N ALA A 16 -12.59 -18.16 0.32
CA ALA A 16 -13.36 -17.06 0.90
C ALA A 16 -13.15 -15.78 0.08
N VAL A 17 -14.06 -14.82 0.24
CA VAL A 17 -13.90 -13.44 -0.23
C VAL A 17 -14.09 -12.51 0.97
N SER A 18 -13.28 -11.45 1.04
CA SER A 18 -13.39 -10.42 2.06
C SER A 18 -13.46 -9.06 1.39
N PHE A 19 -14.20 -8.15 2.01
CA PHE A 19 -14.43 -6.82 1.49
C PHE A 19 -14.12 -5.78 2.55
N PHE A 20 -13.50 -4.70 2.12
CA PHE A 20 -13.08 -3.60 2.96
C PHE A 20 -13.55 -2.29 2.33
N GLU A 21 -14.47 -1.62 3.01
CA GLU A 21 -14.94 -0.28 2.62
C GLU A 21 -14.04 0.81 3.18
N GLY A 22 -14.18 2.02 2.64
CA GLY A 22 -13.52 3.20 3.18
C GLY A 22 -12.01 3.10 3.07
N LEU A 23 -11.50 2.56 1.96
CA LEU A 23 -10.08 2.59 1.65
C LEU A 23 -9.74 3.79 0.78
N SER A 24 -8.55 4.34 1.00
CA SER A 24 -7.93 5.33 0.14
C SER A 24 -6.65 4.77 -0.47
N ALA A 25 -6.40 5.13 -1.73
CA ALA A 25 -5.19 4.76 -2.45
C ALA A 25 -4.18 5.91 -2.40
N ILE A 26 -2.99 5.63 -1.87
CA ILE A 26 -1.83 6.51 -1.95
C ILE A 26 -1.00 6.06 -3.14
N SER A 27 -0.79 6.96 -4.10
CA SER A 27 0.04 6.70 -5.30
C SER A 27 1.38 7.41 -5.17
N ILE A 28 2.45 6.63 -5.25
CA ILE A 28 3.83 7.11 -5.26
C ILE A 28 4.33 6.88 -6.68
N SER A 29 4.89 7.92 -7.28
CA SER A 29 5.44 7.86 -8.64
C SER A 29 6.89 8.29 -8.62
N GLY A 30 7.74 7.57 -9.34
CA GLY A 30 9.18 7.83 -9.38
C GLY A 30 9.87 7.00 -10.45
N ARG A 31 11.13 7.31 -10.74
CA ARG A 31 11.95 6.48 -11.62
C ARG A 31 12.59 5.37 -10.81
N MET A 32 12.82 4.21 -11.44
CA MET A 32 13.62 3.12 -10.85
C MET A 32 13.04 2.56 -9.54
N LEU A 33 11.73 2.70 -9.27
CA LEU A 33 11.13 2.18 -8.04
C LEU A 33 11.20 0.64 -7.97
N GLU A 34 11.19 -0.01 -9.13
CA GLU A 34 11.29 -1.45 -9.31
C GLU A 34 12.72 -1.98 -9.27
N THR A 35 13.71 -1.15 -9.59
CA THR A 35 15.13 -1.52 -9.64
C THR A 35 15.93 -1.04 -8.43
N SER A 36 15.38 -0.13 -7.62
CA SER A 36 16.03 0.41 -6.43
C SER A 36 15.68 -0.46 -5.20
N PRO A 37 16.67 -1.14 -4.58
CA PRO A 37 16.43 -1.95 -3.40
C PRO A 37 15.87 -1.13 -2.22
N GLY A 38 14.96 -1.73 -1.46
CA GLY A 38 14.45 -1.15 -0.22
C GLY A 38 13.36 -0.08 -0.37
N VAL A 39 12.98 0.33 -1.58
CA VAL A 39 11.91 1.34 -1.78
C VAL A 39 10.59 0.90 -1.11
N ILE A 40 10.20 -0.36 -1.26
CA ILE A 40 8.98 -0.87 -0.60
C ILE A 40 9.09 -0.81 0.93
N HIS A 41 10.27 -1.11 1.48
CA HIS A 41 10.51 -1.00 2.91
C HIS A 41 10.41 0.46 3.39
N LYS A 42 11.03 1.40 2.65
CA LYS A 42 10.97 2.84 2.95
C LYS A 42 9.56 3.39 2.95
N VAL A 43 8.65 2.78 2.20
CA VAL A 43 7.25 3.16 2.18
C VAL A 43 6.46 2.45 3.29
N ALA A 44 6.67 1.15 3.50
CA ALA A 44 5.87 0.35 4.44
C ALA A 44 6.28 0.50 5.91
N ALA A 45 7.58 0.65 6.20
CA ALA A 45 8.11 0.74 7.55
C ALA A 45 7.51 1.90 8.38
N PRO A 46 7.44 3.14 7.88
CA PRO A 46 6.86 4.23 8.67
C PRO A 46 5.37 4.01 8.97
N LEU A 47 4.62 3.34 8.08
CA LEU A 47 3.21 3.00 8.35
C LEU A 47 3.09 1.99 9.50
N ALA A 48 3.91 0.93 9.47
CA ALA A 48 3.93 -0.10 10.51
C ALA A 48 4.31 0.49 11.88
N MET A 49 5.33 1.35 11.94
CA MET A 49 5.77 2.01 13.19
C MET A 49 4.69 2.90 13.83
N HIS A 50 3.73 3.39 13.03
CA HIS A 50 2.65 4.26 13.48
C HIS A 50 1.29 3.55 13.59
N GLY A 51 1.26 2.22 13.44
CA GLY A 51 0.05 1.42 13.57
C GLY A 51 -0.94 1.59 12.43
N ILE A 52 -0.49 2.02 11.24
CA ILE A 52 -1.33 2.15 10.05
C ILE A 52 -1.27 0.85 9.24
N ASN A 53 -2.42 0.22 9.05
CA ASN A 53 -2.52 -1.04 8.30
C ASN A 53 -2.50 -0.82 6.78
N ILE A 54 -1.82 -1.71 6.06
CA ILE A 54 -1.83 -1.76 4.59
C ILE A 54 -2.78 -2.89 4.16
N TYR A 55 -3.84 -2.54 3.42
CA TYR A 55 -4.83 -3.49 2.89
C TYR A 55 -4.44 -4.05 1.53
N GLY A 56 -3.58 -3.33 0.82
CA GLY A 56 -3.06 -3.77 -0.48
C GLY A 56 -1.85 -2.94 -0.87
N LEU A 57 -0.92 -3.57 -1.58
CA LEU A 57 0.25 -2.95 -2.15
C LEU A 57 0.43 -3.47 -3.58
N VAL A 58 0.50 -2.56 -4.54
CA VAL A 58 0.67 -2.88 -5.96
C VAL A 58 1.80 -2.05 -6.53
N THR A 59 2.71 -2.69 -7.25
CA THR A 59 3.86 -2.07 -7.91
C THR A 59 3.76 -2.22 -9.40
N ILE A 60 3.99 -1.13 -10.14
CA ILE A 60 4.05 -1.12 -11.61
C ILE A 60 5.19 -0.21 -12.03
N SER A 61 6.36 -0.76 -12.38
CA SER A 61 7.57 -0.04 -12.81
C SER A 61 7.80 1.29 -12.07
N SER A 62 7.29 2.40 -12.59
CA SER A 62 7.41 3.75 -12.04
C SER A 62 6.38 4.16 -10.99
N SER A 63 5.55 3.25 -10.48
CA SER A 63 4.53 3.56 -9.47
C SER A 63 4.33 2.48 -8.42
N ILE A 64 4.10 2.91 -7.19
CA ILE A 64 3.63 2.09 -6.07
C ILE A 64 2.28 2.64 -5.63
N ARG A 65 1.27 1.76 -5.51
CA ARG A 65 -0.03 2.08 -4.91
C ARG A 65 -0.21 1.32 -3.62
N ILE A 66 -0.59 2.04 -2.57
CA ILE A 66 -0.88 1.48 -1.25
C ILE A 66 -2.31 1.83 -0.86
N PHE A 67 -3.04 0.82 -0.39
CA PHE A 67 -4.40 0.97 0.10
C PHE A 67 -4.40 0.98 1.63
N VAL A 68 -4.88 2.08 2.21
CA VAL A 68 -5.01 2.28 3.67
C VAL A 68 -6.44 2.68 4.01
N SER A 69 -6.81 2.67 5.29
CA SER A 69 -8.10 3.24 5.70
C SER A 69 -8.15 4.73 5.37
N ALA A 70 -9.29 5.22 4.90
CA ALA A 70 -9.47 6.62 4.52
C ALA A 70 -9.20 7.60 5.67
N LYS A 71 -9.49 7.19 6.91
CA LYS A 71 -9.19 7.97 8.12
C LYS A 71 -7.68 8.18 8.35
N ASP A 72 -6.85 7.29 7.83
CA ASP A 72 -5.40 7.30 8.01
C ASP A 72 -4.67 7.85 6.78
N ALA A 73 -5.41 8.17 5.69
CA ALA A 73 -4.83 8.46 4.38
C ALA A 73 -3.87 9.64 4.38
N GLU A 74 -4.26 10.77 4.99
CA GLU A 74 -3.42 11.96 5.06
C GLU A 74 -2.16 11.71 5.90
N ARG A 75 -2.33 11.11 7.08
CA ARG A 75 -1.21 10.78 7.97
C ARG A 75 -0.23 9.80 7.30
N ALA A 76 -0.75 8.78 6.64
CA ALA A 76 0.03 7.79 5.91
C ALA A 76 0.82 8.46 4.77
N ALA A 77 0.19 9.33 3.98
CA ALA A 77 0.85 10.05 2.90
C ALA A 77 1.96 10.96 3.43
N SER A 78 1.74 11.69 4.53
CA SER A 78 2.76 12.51 5.18
C SER A 78 3.95 11.68 5.67
N LEU A 79 3.70 10.56 6.36
CA LEU A 79 4.76 9.67 6.87
C LEU A 79 5.61 9.09 5.75
N ILE A 80 4.98 8.61 4.67
CA ILE A 80 5.67 8.11 3.48
C ILE A 80 6.54 9.21 2.87
N LYS A 81 5.96 10.40 2.66
CA LYS A 81 6.65 11.52 2.05
C LYS A 81 7.88 11.93 2.85
N SER A 82 7.72 12.15 4.15
CA SER A 82 8.83 12.52 5.03
C SER A 82 9.95 11.47 5.03
N ASN A 83 9.60 10.18 5.07
CA ASN A 83 10.61 9.13 5.08
C ASN A 83 11.39 9.04 3.75
N LEU A 84 10.74 9.30 2.62
CA LEU A 84 11.39 9.34 1.31
C LEU A 84 12.24 10.61 1.09
N GLU A 85 11.85 11.74 1.69
CA GLU A 85 12.57 13.02 1.58
C GLU A 85 13.83 13.07 2.46
N VAL A 86 13.81 12.47 3.65
CA VAL A 86 14.93 12.49 4.61
C VAL A 86 16.20 11.88 3.99
N GLU A 87 16.08 10.82 3.20
CA GLU A 87 17.24 10.16 2.58
C GLU A 87 17.83 10.89 1.36
N LEU A 88 17.08 11.80 0.71
CA LEU A 88 17.64 12.61 -0.39
C LEU A 88 18.67 13.64 0.13
N ASN A 89 18.59 14.00 1.41
CA ASN A 89 19.47 14.97 2.04
C ASN A 89 20.70 14.35 2.70
N GLU A 90 20.71 13.03 2.92
CA GLU A 90 21.86 12.31 3.50
C GLU A 90 22.85 11.81 2.44
N THR A 91 22.58 12.05 1.15
CA THR A 91 23.48 11.68 0.04
C THR A 91 24.24 12.89 -0.56
N ASN A 92 24.23 14.05 0.11
CA ASN A 92 24.96 15.26 -0.31
C ASN A 92 26.14 15.57 0.62
#